data_AF-A0A972U7F8-F1
#
_entry.id   AF-A0A972U7F8-F1
#
_cell.length_a   1.000
_cell.length_b   1.000
_cell.length_c   1.000
_cell.angle_alpha   90.00
_cell.angle_beta   90.00
_cell.angle_gamma   90.00
#
_symmetry.space_group_name_H-M   'P 1'
#
loop_
_entity.id
_entity.type
_entity.pdbx_description
1 polymer ?
#
loop_
_entity_poly.entity_id
_entity_poly.type
_entity_poly.pdbx_seq_one_letter_code
_entity_poly.pdbx_strand_id
1 'polypeptide(L)'
;MKRLILAIVCLLTAGMVSAAANGNVYVSRFWHNHQPNYWPEWNSNGGQTLRVQYAWDSIVLKGGQTYGTGQGHPDNNLTEIFGKNDRVNSYQNTPRDSLANLDASAGYAISYSGSLIDNISSLGANNQLGYGSGWWNGYREARGWTTPGGSRRMDMVGFTYHHSLAAVIPKSVLRKEIATFKQAWWKAWGGNSDLSDHSKGFFPTEMAFSTEMIDVLVDEGYDWVIVPSHHLSRTCPTYNDHADPEGSFQIKSSPPNRADQLGPSPTDGWWFGEPNPGQAAWNVSPYAYQLHRTQYVDPDGYHKEHHRGSLR
;
A
#
# COMPACT_ATOMS: atom_id res chain seq x y z
N MET A 1 -68.04 25.37 -14.96
CA MET A 1 -67.07 25.32 -13.84
C MET A 1 -67.07 23.93 -13.21
N LYS A 2 -66.14 23.06 -13.59
CA LYS A 2 -65.77 21.86 -12.83
C LYS A 2 -64.26 21.67 -13.03
N ARG A 3 -63.47 21.94 -11.99
CA ARG A 3 -62.01 21.75 -11.98
C ARG A 3 -61.75 20.27 -11.70
N LEU A 4 -61.13 19.58 -12.65
CA LEU A 4 -60.60 18.24 -12.44
C LEU A 4 -59.13 18.39 -12.05
N ILE A 5 -58.81 18.18 -10.76
CA ILE A 5 -57.43 18.14 -10.26
C ILE A 5 -56.93 16.73 -10.54
N LEU A 6 -55.99 16.59 -11.47
CA LEU A 6 -55.27 15.34 -11.72
C LEU A 6 -54.07 15.31 -10.76
N ALA A 7 -54.18 14.55 -9.68
CA ALA A 7 -53.05 14.27 -8.79
C ALA A 7 -52.19 13.18 -9.43
N ILE A 8 -51.02 13.56 -9.95
CA ILE A 8 -49.99 12.62 -10.39
C ILE A 8 -49.26 12.14 -9.13
N VAL A 9 -49.57 10.93 -8.68
CA VAL A 9 -48.80 10.21 -7.67
C VAL A 9 -47.59 9.59 -8.39
N CYS A 10 -46.43 10.24 -8.31
CA CYS A 10 -45.16 9.59 -8.61
C CYS A 10 -44.84 8.59 -7.51
N LEU A 11 -45.27 7.33 -7.69
CA LEU A 11 -44.76 6.20 -6.93
C LEU A 11 -43.27 6.01 -7.27
N LEU A 12 -42.41 6.58 -6.42
CA LEU A 12 -41.01 6.19 -6.31
C LEU A 12 -40.98 4.76 -5.76
N THR A 13 -41.09 3.77 -6.65
CA THR A 13 -40.65 2.41 -6.33
C THR A 13 -39.14 2.49 -6.17
N ALA A 14 -38.68 2.63 -4.92
CA ALA A 14 -37.33 2.28 -4.53
C ALA A 14 -37.18 0.78 -4.80
N GLY A 15 -36.82 0.45 -6.05
CA GLY A 15 -36.39 -0.88 -6.41
C GLY A 15 -35.17 -1.17 -5.55
N MET A 16 -35.35 -1.99 -4.52
CA MET A 16 -34.24 -2.66 -3.86
C MET A 16 -33.51 -3.41 -4.97
N VAL A 17 -32.39 -2.84 -5.41
CA VAL A 17 -31.43 -3.59 -6.20
C VAL A 17 -30.97 -4.69 -5.26
N SER A 18 -31.57 -5.88 -5.38
CA SER A 18 -30.97 -7.10 -4.88
C SER A 18 -29.64 -7.20 -5.62
N ALA A 19 -28.59 -6.64 -5.02
CA ALA A 19 -27.24 -6.93 -5.39
C ALA A 19 -27.14 -8.46 -5.36
N ALA A 20 -26.97 -9.06 -6.54
CA ALA A 20 -26.80 -10.50 -6.64
C ALA A 20 -25.69 -10.88 -5.66
N ALA A 21 -26.04 -11.63 -4.62
CA ALA A 21 -25.07 -12.13 -3.66
C ALA A 21 -24.18 -13.10 -4.42
N ASN A 22 -23.00 -12.63 -4.83
CA ASN A 22 -21.98 -13.52 -5.35
C ASN A 22 -21.56 -14.42 -4.19
N GLY A 23 -21.90 -15.71 -4.27
CA GLY A 23 -21.55 -16.71 -3.25
C GLY A 23 -20.05 -17.01 -3.19
N ASN A 24 -19.25 -16.46 -4.11
CA ASN A 24 -17.80 -16.63 -4.12
C ASN A 24 -17.14 -15.59 -3.21
N VAL A 25 -16.32 -16.07 -2.27
CA VAL A 25 -15.40 -15.25 -1.49
C VAL A 25 -14.09 -15.16 -2.26
N TYR A 26 -13.75 -13.96 -2.74
CA TYR A 26 -12.44 -13.70 -3.32
C TYR A 26 -11.48 -13.27 -2.22
N VAL A 27 -10.33 -13.92 -2.15
CA VAL A 27 -9.28 -13.58 -1.18
C VAL A 27 -8.15 -12.87 -1.92
N SER A 28 -7.82 -11.67 -1.46
CA SER A 28 -6.58 -10.98 -1.81
C SER A 28 -5.66 -10.94 -0.60
N ARG A 29 -4.36 -11.10 -0.83
CA ARG A 29 -3.33 -10.98 0.22
C ARG A 29 -2.41 -9.82 -0.09
N PHE A 30 -2.09 -9.04 0.92
CA PHE A 30 -1.11 -7.97 0.81
C PHE A 30 0.21 -8.35 1.52
N TRP A 31 1.34 -8.12 0.86
CA TRP A 31 2.68 -8.25 1.43
C TRP A 31 3.38 -6.88 1.43
N HIS A 32 4.03 -6.54 2.55
CA HIS A 32 4.80 -5.31 2.66
C HIS A 32 6.26 -5.61 2.95
N ASN A 33 7.15 -5.22 2.04
CA ASN A 33 8.59 -5.40 2.16
C ASN A 33 9.29 -4.03 2.23
N HIS A 34 10.08 -3.84 3.29
CA HIS A 34 10.83 -2.60 3.50
C HIS A 34 12.18 -2.89 4.18
N GLN A 35 13.20 -2.14 3.76
CA GLN A 35 14.40 -1.83 4.53
C GLN A 35 14.82 -0.38 4.24
N PRO A 36 15.34 0.36 5.22
CA PRO A 36 15.77 1.74 5.02
C PRO A 36 17.10 1.81 4.24
N ASN A 37 17.48 3.02 3.85
CA ASN A 37 18.89 3.31 3.61
C ASN A 37 19.57 3.37 4.99
N TYR A 38 20.45 2.43 5.28
CA TYR A 38 21.05 2.32 6.62
C TYR A 38 22.09 3.39 6.90
N TRP A 39 22.75 3.91 5.87
CA TRP A 39 23.79 4.91 6.03
C TRP A 39 23.70 5.97 4.92
N PRO A 40 23.29 7.21 5.24
CA PRO A 40 23.01 8.24 4.25
C PRO A 40 24.26 8.96 3.72
N GLU A 41 25.39 8.25 3.62
CA GLU A 41 26.65 8.82 3.14
C GLU A 41 26.80 8.75 1.63
N TRP A 42 27.70 9.59 1.10
CA TRP A 42 28.12 9.46 -0.29
C TRP A 42 28.81 8.12 -0.52
N ASN A 43 28.41 7.44 -1.60
CA ASN A 43 29.02 6.20 -1.99
C ASN A 43 30.43 6.44 -2.55
N SER A 44 31.44 5.78 -1.98
CA SER A 44 32.80 5.71 -2.52
C SER A 44 33.18 4.29 -2.99
N ASN A 45 32.24 3.34 -2.92
CA ASN A 45 32.41 1.97 -3.40
C ASN A 45 32.04 1.87 -4.89
N GLY A 46 32.99 1.45 -5.72
CA GLY A 46 32.78 1.32 -7.17
C GLY A 46 32.62 2.66 -7.90
N GLY A 47 31.97 2.63 -9.07
CA GLY A 47 31.89 3.79 -9.98
C GLY A 47 30.68 4.72 -9.78
N GLN A 48 29.72 4.37 -8.93
CA GLN A 48 28.48 5.16 -8.72
C GLN A 48 28.63 6.10 -7.53
N THR A 49 29.45 7.13 -7.65
CA THR A 49 29.82 8.00 -6.52
C THR A 49 28.86 9.16 -6.26
N LEU A 50 27.91 9.40 -7.17
CA LEU A 50 26.90 10.47 -7.06
C LEU A 50 25.56 9.97 -6.52
N ARG A 51 25.61 9.06 -5.54
CA ARG A 51 24.43 8.57 -4.82
C ARG A 51 24.77 8.21 -3.37
N VAL A 52 23.73 8.04 -2.58
CA VAL A 52 23.81 7.45 -1.24
C VAL A 52 24.29 6.00 -1.29
N GLN A 53 24.85 5.51 -0.19
CA GLN A 53 25.20 4.10 -0.03
C GLN A 53 23.95 3.20 0.03
N TYR A 54 24.01 2.10 -0.70
CA TYR A 54 23.07 0.99 -0.59
C TYR A 54 23.72 -0.16 0.19
N ALA A 55 22.95 -1.21 0.50
CA ALA A 55 23.35 -2.29 1.40
C ALA A 55 24.77 -2.83 1.14
N TRP A 56 25.13 -3.12 -0.12
CA TRP A 56 26.47 -3.62 -0.43
C TRP A 56 27.57 -2.59 -0.17
N ASP A 57 27.33 -1.33 -0.52
CA ASP A 57 28.30 -0.25 -0.31
C ASP A 57 28.56 -0.06 1.17
N SER A 58 27.50 -0.02 1.98
CA SER A 58 27.61 0.10 3.43
C SER A 58 28.31 -1.10 4.07
N ILE A 59 28.12 -2.32 3.54
CA ILE A 59 28.86 -3.51 4.02
C ILE A 59 30.36 -3.34 3.76
N VAL A 60 30.74 -2.92 2.56
CA VAL A 60 32.15 -2.76 2.15
C VAL A 60 32.83 -1.62 2.90
N LEU A 61 32.15 -0.48 3.03
CA LEU A 61 32.74 0.75 3.56
C LEU A 61 32.74 0.82 5.09
N LYS A 62 31.92 0.02 5.78
CA LYS A 62 31.75 0.06 7.25
C LYS A 62 33.07 0.08 8.03
N GLY A 63 34.05 -0.73 7.61
CA GLY A 63 35.35 -0.80 8.30
C GLY A 63 36.15 0.51 8.30
N GLY A 64 35.96 1.36 7.29
CA GLY A 64 36.63 2.66 7.17
C GLY A 64 35.80 3.83 7.72
N GLN A 65 34.52 3.62 8.01
CA GLN A 65 33.57 4.67 8.40
C GLN A 65 33.36 4.68 9.91
N THR A 66 34.41 5.05 10.65
CA THR A 66 34.37 5.06 12.13
C THR A 66 34.09 6.43 12.74
N TYR A 67 34.24 7.53 11.99
CA TYR A 67 34.01 8.91 12.45
C TYR A 67 34.63 9.24 13.83
N GLY A 68 35.77 8.62 14.15
CA GLY A 68 36.44 8.80 15.44
C GLY A 68 35.78 8.09 16.64
N THR A 69 34.69 7.33 16.44
CA THR A 69 34.01 6.56 17.49
C THR A 69 34.65 5.19 17.73
N GLY A 70 35.49 4.73 16.79
CA GLY A 70 36.06 3.38 16.80
C GLY A 70 35.06 2.27 16.42
N GLN A 71 33.79 2.60 16.17
CA GLN A 71 32.76 1.69 15.68
C GLN A 71 32.47 1.97 14.21
N GLY A 72 32.41 0.93 13.37
CA GLY A 72 32.11 1.09 11.96
C GLY A 72 30.61 1.31 11.71
N HIS A 73 30.26 2.31 10.91
CA HIS A 73 28.87 2.65 10.58
C HIS A 73 28.46 2.17 9.17
N PRO A 74 27.17 1.84 8.94
CA PRO A 74 26.05 1.88 9.89
C PRO A 74 26.20 0.82 10.97
N ASP A 75 25.75 1.07 12.20
CA ASP A 75 25.91 0.14 13.34
C ASP A 75 25.28 -1.22 13.07
N ASN A 76 24.17 -1.22 12.32
CA ASN A 76 23.43 -2.41 11.92
C ASN A 76 24.33 -3.45 11.20
N ASN A 77 24.11 -4.72 11.53
CA ASN A 77 24.73 -5.83 10.83
C ASN A 77 23.95 -6.15 9.53
N LEU A 78 24.32 -5.49 8.43
CA LEU A 78 23.61 -5.66 7.17
C LEU A 78 23.77 -7.06 6.58
N THR A 79 24.91 -7.73 6.79
CA THR A 79 25.12 -9.13 6.39
C THR A 79 24.08 -10.05 7.03
N GLU A 80 23.84 -9.88 8.34
CA GLU A 80 22.83 -10.67 9.05
C GLU A 80 21.41 -10.30 8.63
N ILE A 81 21.11 -9.00 8.51
CA ILE A 81 19.76 -8.53 8.16
C ILE A 81 19.36 -9.01 6.76
N PHE A 82 20.23 -8.83 5.76
CA PHE A 82 19.92 -9.18 4.39
C PHE A 82 20.17 -10.65 4.06
N GLY A 83 21.09 -11.32 4.78
CA GLY A 83 21.41 -12.74 4.58
C GLY A 83 20.46 -13.72 5.28
N LYS A 84 19.46 -13.22 6.02
CA LYS A 84 18.47 -14.06 6.69
C LYS A 84 17.56 -14.74 5.66
N ASN A 85 17.39 -16.06 5.75
CA ASN A 85 16.67 -16.86 4.74
C ASN A 85 15.26 -16.35 4.45
N ASP A 86 14.51 -15.92 5.47
CA ASP A 86 13.17 -15.33 5.30
C ASP A 86 13.20 -14.07 4.43
N ARG A 87 14.22 -13.22 4.60
CA ARG A 87 14.45 -12.01 3.81
C ARG A 87 14.87 -12.36 2.39
N VAL A 88 15.88 -13.20 2.23
CA VAL A 88 16.36 -13.67 0.91
C VAL A 88 15.22 -14.26 0.08
N ASN A 89 14.38 -15.09 0.71
CA ASN A 89 13.26 -15.76 0.07
C ASN A 89 12.09 -14.82 -0.21
N SER A 90 11.68 -14.01 0.78
CA SER A 90 10.62 -13.01 0.61
C SER A 90 10.97 -11.99 -0.46
N TYR A 91 12.23 -11.56 -0.53
CA TYR A 91 12.65 -10.50 -1.43
C TYR A 91 12.81 -10.94 -2.89
N GLN A 92 12.66 -12.23 -3.19
CA GLN A 92 12.90 -12.77 -4.53
C GLN A 92 11.75 -13.61 -5.09
N ASN A 93 11.24 -14.61 -4.34
CA ASN A 93 10.37 -15.63 -4.92
C ASN A 93 9.21 -16.11 -4.03
N THR A 94 9.32 -16.09 -2.71
CA THR A 94 8.31 -16.78 -1.87
C THR A 94 6.88 -16.27 -2.04
N PRO A 95 6.61 -14.96 -2.18
CA PRO A 95 5.24 -14.52 -2.47
C PRO A 95 4.73 -15.02 -3.82
N ARG A 96 5.59 -15.11 -4.84
CA ARG A 96 5.28 -15.75 -6.13
C ARG A 96 4.94 -17.22 -5.93
N ASP A 97 5.78 -17.97 -5.22
CA ASP A 97 5.61 -19.41 -5.03
C ASP A 97 4.34 -19.71 -4.23
N SER A 98 4.07 -18.88 -3.22
CA SER A 98 2.84 -18.92 -2.43
C SER A 98 1.60 -18.66 -3.31
N LEU A 99 1.66 -17.67 -4.21
CA LEU A 99 0.56 -17.37 -5.12
C LEU A 99 0.33 -18.49 -6.16
N ALA A 100 1.40 -19.15 -6.64
CA ALA A 100 1.30 -20.25 -7.60
C ALA A 100 0.48 -21.44 -7.05
N ASN A 101 0.48 -21.64 -5.73
CA ASN A 101 -0.27 -22.70 -5.06
C ASN A 101 -1.75 -22.36 -4.81
N LEU A 102 -2.20 -21.17 -5.20
CA LEU A 102 -3.59 -20.73 -5.06
C LEU A 102 -4.33 -20.80 -6.39
N ASP A 103 -5.67 -20.90 -6.30
CA ASP A 103 -6.58 -20.87 -7.44
C ASP A 103 -6.31 -19.67 -8.36
N ALA A 104 -6.60 -19.83 -9.66
CA ALA A 104 -6.33 -18.81 -10.68
C ALA A 104 -7.06 -17.48 -10.43
N SER A 105 -8.15 -17.47 -9.66
CA SER A 105 -8.85 -16.24 -9.26
C SER A 105 -8.16 -15.48 -8.12
N ALA A 106 -7.23 -16.10 -7.40
CA ALA A 106 -6.49 -15.46 -6.32
C ALA A 106 -5.44 -14.47 -6.86
N GLY A 107 -5.24 -13.40 -6.11
CA GLY A 107 -4.23 -12.39 -6.43
C GLY A 107 -3.61 -11.78 -5.18
N TYR A 108 -2.34 -11.38 -5.29
CA TYR A 108 -1.58 -10.68 -4.27
C TYR A 108 -1.29 -9.25 -4.72
N ALA A 109 -1.32 -8.33 -3.76
CA ALA A 109 -0.69 -7.03 -3.86
C ALA A 109 0.60 -7.05 -3.04
N ILE A 110 1.66 -6.43 -3.53
CA ILE A 110 2.92 -6.34 -2.81
C ILE A 110 3.54 -4.96 -2.96
N SER A 111 3.93 -4.37 -1.84
CA SER A 111 4.69 -3.12 -1.85
C SER A 111 6.15 -3.38 -1.52
N TYR A 112 7.04 -2.67 -2.21
CA TYR A 112 8.45 -2.52 -1.85
C TYR A 112 8.75 -1.05 -1.63
N SER A 113 9.57 -0.72 -0.64
CA SER A 113 10.19 0.61 -0.65
C SER A 113 11.25 0.72 -1.73
N GLY A 114 11.40 1.94 -2.27
CA GLY A 114 12.44 2.23 -3.25
C GLY A 114 13.84 1.96 -2.69
N SER A 115 14.06 2.33 -1.42
CA SER A 115 15.28 2.00 -0.67
C SER A 115 15.58 0.50 -0.65
N LEU A 116 14.56 -0.36 -0.45
CA LEU A 116 14.75 -1.81 -0.45
C LEU A 116 15.11 -2.32 -1.84
N ILE A 117 14.44 -1.82 -2.88
CA ILE A 117 14.74 -2.18 -4.27
C ILE A 117 16.22 -1.92 -4.58
N ASP A 118 16.73 -0.74 -4.22
CA ASP A 118 18.11 -0.36 -4.50
C ASP A 118 19.12 -1.11 -3.60
N ASN A 119 18.76 -1.37 -2.34
CA ASN A 119 19.54 -2.25 -1.46
C ASN A 119 19.72 -3.65 -2.06
N ILE A 120 18.63 -4.32 -2.46
CA ILE A 120 18.70 -5.67 -3.05
C ILE A 120 19.42 -5.62 -4.41
N SER A 121 19.18 -4.58 -5.22
CA SER A 121 19.87 -4.40 -6.50
C SER A 121 21.38 -4.27 -6.32
N SER A 122 21.85 -3.56 -5.29
CA SER A 122 23.28 -3.46 -4.97
C SER A 122 23.88 -4.82 -4.60
N LEU A 123 23.16 -5.64 -3.82
CA LEU A 123 23.59 -6.99 -3.43
C LEU A 123 23.58 -7.94 -4.63
N GLY A 124 22.50 -7.92 -5.42
CA GLY A 124 22.32 -8.76 -6.60
C GLY A 124 23.35 -8.49 -7.70
N ALA A 125 23.71 -7.22 -7.92
CA ALA A 125 24.76 -6.84 -8.85
C ALA A 125 26.16 -7.39 -8.46
N ASN A 126 26.36 -7.68 -7.19
CA ASN A 126 27.63 -8.19 -6.64
C ASN A 126 27.55 -9.68 -6.24
N ASN A 127 26.42 -10.35 -6.52
CA ASN A 127 26.15 -11.74 -6.16
C ASN A 127 26.37 -12.04 -4.67
N GLN A 128 25.85 -11.18 -3.80
CA GLN A 128 26.07 -11.23 -2.35
C GLN A 128 24.83 -11.68 -1.60
N LEU A 129 25.04 -12.37 -0.47
CA LEU A 129 24.00 -12.72 0.51
C LEU A 129 22.79 -13.49 -0.06
N GLY A 130 22.98 -14.24 -1.14
CA GLY A 130 21.92 -15.02 -1.79
C GLY A 130 21.06 -14.23 -2.79
N TYR A 131 21.45 -13.00 -3.12
CA TYR A 131 20.85 -12.20 -4.19
C TYR A 131 21.72 -12.26 -5.44
N GLY A 132 21.12 -12.63 -6.57
CA GLY A 132 21.80 -12.65 -7.87
C GLY A 132 21.33 -11.52 -8.79
N SER A 133 21.93 -11.43 -9.98
CA SER A 133 21.56 -10.46 -11.03
C SER A 133 20.15 -10.65 -11.62
N GLY A 134 19.43 -11.69 -11.18
CA GLY A 134 18.04 -11.98 -11.56
C GLY A 134 17.08 -12.01 -10.37
N TRP A 135 17.42 -11.36 -9.25
CA TRP A 135 16.64 -11.43 -8.00
C TRP A 135 15.15 -11.06 -8.17
N TRP A 136 14.82 -10.21 -9.14
CA TRP A 136 13.45 -9.77 -9.46
C TRP A 136 12.67 -10.73 -10.37
N ASN A 137 13.29 -11.78 -10.91
CA ASN A 137 12.70 -12.61 -11.96
C ASN A 137 11.38 -13.26 -11.54
N GLY A 138 11.29 -13.78 -10.31
CA GLY A 138 10.05 -14.38 -9.80
C GLY A 138 8.90 -13.40 -9.76
N TYR A 139 9.15 -12.16 -9.34
CA TYR A 139 8.12 -11.11 -9.35
C TYR A 139 7.71 -10.70 -10.76
N ARG A 140 8.67 -10.55 -11.69
CA ARG A 140 8.34 -10.23 -13.09
C ARG A 140 7.50 -11.34 -13.74
N GLU A 141 7.82 -12.59 -13.47
CA GLU A 141 7.03 -13.75 -13.91
C GLU A 141 5.60 -13.66 -13.36
N ALA A 142 5.45 -13.49 -12.05
CA ALA A 142 4.15 -13.43 -11.39
C ALA A 142 3.28 -12.25 -11.85
N ARG A 143 3.90 -11.10 -12.17
CA ARG A 143 3.18 -9.94 -12.74
C ARG A 143 2.53 -10.26 -14.09
N GLY A 144 3.07 -11.22 -14.83
CA GLY A 144 2.51 -11.70 -16.09
C GLY A 144 1.30 -12.63 -15.92
N TRP A 145 1.04 -13.13 -14.71
CA TRP A 145 -0.11 -13.99 -14.44
C TRP A 145 -1.39 -13.18 -14.34
N THR A 146 -2.47 -13.68 -14.94
CA THR A 146 -3.78 -13.03 -14.93
C THR A 146 -4.84 -13.92 -14.30
N THR A 147 -5.81 -13.31 -13.64
CA THR A 147 -7.04 -13.97 -13.23
C THR A 147 -7.90 -14.29 -14.46
N PRO A 148 -8.91 -15.17 -14.35
CA PRO A 148 -9.86 -15.39 -15.45
C PRO A 148 -10.56 -14.10 -15.94
N GLY A 149 -10.66 -13.08 -15.06
CA GLY A 149 -11.19 -11.75 -15.39
C GLY A 149 -10.18 -10.80 -16.05
N GLY A 150 -8.94 -11.24 -16.30
CA GLY A 150 -7.90 -10.46 -16.98
C GLY A 150 -7.06 -9.56 -16.06
N SER A 151 -7.37 -9.46 -14.77
CA SER A 151 -6.58 -8.68 -13.81
C SER A 151 -5.26 -9.37 -13.47
N ARG A 152 -4.19 -8.60 -13.21
CA ARG A 152 -2.92 -9.18 -12.72
C ARG A 152 -3.13 -9.93 -11.40
N ARG A 153 -2.50 -11.10 -11.26
CA ARG A 153 -2.48 -11.87 -10.01
C ARG A 153 -1.39 -11.40 -9.04
N MET A 154 -0.35 -10.72 -9.51
CA MET A 154 0.64 -10.07 -8.66
C MET A 154 0.77 -8.61 -9.07
N ASP A 155 0.25 -7.70 -8.24
CA ASP A 155 0.41 -6.27 -8.47
C ASP A 155 1.46 -5.67 -7.54
N MET A 156 2.51 -5.09 -8.13
CA MET A 156 3.58 -4.42 -7.39
C MET A 156 3.11 -2.98 -7.11
N VAL A 157 2.39 -2.79 -6.00
CA VAL A 157 1.72 -1.51 -5.70
C VAL A 157 2.70 -0.39 -5.45
N GLY A 158 2.24 0.84 -5.70
CA GLY A 158 2.95 2.06 -5.39
C GLY A 158 3.26 2.20 -3.90
N PHE A 159 4.40 2.82 -3.62
CA PHE A 159 4.86 3.11 -2.26
C PHE A 159 5.74 4.37 -2.26
N THR A 160 6.23 4.78 -1.10
CA THR A 160 7.24 5.84 -0.97
C THR A 160 8.65 5.25 -1.10
N TYR A 161 9.62 6.06 -1.50
CA TYR A 161 10.99 5.56 -1.68
C TYR A 161 11.62 5.21 -0.32
N HIS A 162 11.54 6.12 0.66
CA HIS A 162 12.19 5.99 1.96
C HIS A 162 11.28 5.45 3.06
N HIS A 163 10.10 4.91 2.74
CA HIS A 163 9.08 4.54 3.74
C HIS A 163 8.66 5.78 4.56
N SER A 164 8.40 6.87 3.84
CA SER A 164 7.93 8.12 4.42
C SER A 164 6.45 8.02 4.76
N LEU A 165 6.03 8.51 5.93
CA LEU A 165 4.63 8.63 6.32
C LEU A 165 3.96 9.75 5.49
N ALA A 166 3.36 9.35 4.37
CA ALA A 166 2.83 10.28 3.37
C ALA A 166 1.78 11.26 3.92
N ALA A 167 1.06 10.88 4.97
CA ALA A 167 0.05 11.71 5.63
C ALA A 167 0.61 12.91 6.43
N VAL A 168 1.93 12.94 6.73
CA VAL A 168 2.52 13.96 7.62
C VAL A 168 3.70 14.72 6.98
N ILE A 169 3.92 14.53 5.68
CA ILE A 169 4.95 15.24 4.92
C ILE A 169 4.33 16.26 3.95
N PRO A 170 5.04 17.33 3.59
CA PRO A 170 4.55 18.27 2.58
C PRO A 170 4.28 17.60 1.23
N LYS A 171 3.24 18.03 0.52
CA LYS A 171 2.88 17.50 -0.82
C LYS A 171 4.06 17.50 -1.80
N SER A 172 4.92 18.52 -1.76
CA SER A 172 6.12 18.60 -2.60
C SER A 172 7.17 17.53 -2.27
N VAL A 173 7.26 17.10 -1.01
CA VAL A 173 8.11 15.99 -0.57
C VAL A 173 7.50 14.67 -1.00
N LEU A 174 6.18 14.48 -0.82
CA LEU A 174 5.48 13.27 -1.28
C LEU A 174 5.64 13.05 -2.79
N ARG A 175 5.51 14.10 -3.61
CA ARG A 175 5.77 14.01 -5.07
C ARG A 175 7.20 13.51 -5.36
N LYS A 176 8.20 14.00 -4.63
CA LYS A 176 9.60 13.55 -4.78
C LYS A 176 9.79 12.10 -4.33
N GLU A 177 9.17 11.70 -3.22
CA GLU A 177 9.20 10.31 -2.74
C GLU A 177 8.62 9.36 -3.80
N ILE A 178 7.48 9.71 -4.39
CA ILE A 178 6.82 8.91 -5.43
C ILE A 178 7.64 8.89 -6.73
N ALA A 179 8.14 10.03 -7.19
CA ALA A 179 8.95 10.11 -8.40
C ALA A 179 10.24 9.27 -8.28
N THR A 180 10.91 9.35 -7.12
CA THR A 180 12.12 8.56 -6.84
C THR A 180 11.78 7.08 -6.74
N PHE A 181 10.68 6.71 -6.08
CA PHE A 181 10.20 5.34 -6.02
C PHE A 181 9.94 4.77 -7.41
N LYS A 182 9.22 5.50 -8.28
CA LYS A 182 8.91 5.06 -9.64
C LYS A 182 10.18 4.73 -10.42
N GLN A 183 11.26 5.50 -10.25
CA GLN A 183 12.56 5.25 -10.88
C GLN A 183 13.20 3.92 -10.46
N ALA A 184 13.09 3.52 -9.20
CA ALA A 184 13.53 2.21 -8.73
C ALA A 184 12.58 1.11 -9.21
N TRP A 185 11.28 1.37 -9.16
CA TRP A 185 10.20 0.43 -9.46
C TRP A 185 10.26 -0.08 -10.91
N TRP A 186 10.32 0.79 -11.92
CA TRP A 186 10.27 0.34 -13.32
C TRP A 186 11.49 -0.53 -13.67
N LYS A 187 12.67 -0.16 -13.15
CA LYS A 187 13.92 -0.90 -13.35
C LYS A 187 13.85 -2.29 -12.73
N ALA A 188 13.30 -2.41 -11.52
CA ALA A 188 13.19 -3.70 -10.83
C ALA A 188 12.12 -4.59 -11.48
N TRP A 189 10.96 -4.04 -11.82
CA TRP A 189 9.80 -4.85 -12.20
C TRP A 189 9.56 -4.94 -13.70
N GLY A 190 10.47 -4.41 -14.52
CA GLY A 190 10.36 -4.45 -15.98
C GLY A 190 9.21 -3.58 -16.48
N GLY A 191 9.06 -2.39 -15.89
CA GLY A 191 8.14 -1.37 -16.37
C GLY A 191 8.75 -0.50 -17.48
N ASN A 192 7.97 0.46 -17.94
CA ASN A 192 8.38 1.43 -18.95
C ASN A 192 9.25 2.53 -18.34
N SER A 193 10.28 2.96 -19.05
CA SER A 193 11.19 4.03 -18.61
C SER A 193 10.53 5.41 -18.55
N ASP A 194 9.37 5.59 -19.18
CA ASP A 194 8.52 6.78 -19.07
C ASP A 194 7.63 6.76 -17.80
N LEU A 195 7.76 5.73 -16.97
CA LEU A 195 7.04 5.52 -15.72
C LEU A 195 5.53 5.36 -15.88
N SER A 196 5.00 5.13 -17.07
CA SER A 196 3.56 5.15 -17.34
C SER A 196 2.78 3.91 -16.82
N ASP A 197 3.47 2.78 -16.63
CA ASP A 197 2.86 1.47 -16.39
C ASP A 197 2.95 0.96 -14.94
N HIS A 198 3.27 1.86 -14.00
CA HIS A 198 3.23 1.54 -12.57
C HIS A 198 1.83 1.08 -12.14
N SER A 199 1.77 0.34 -11.03
CA SER A 199 0.48 -0.07 -10.43
C SER A 199 -0.41 1.15 -10.16
N LYS A 200 -1.72 0.98 -10.39
CA LYS A 200 -2.74 1.97 -10.02
C LYS A 200 -3.08 1.98 -8.54
N GLY A 201 -2.55 1.02 -7.77
CA GLY A 201 -2.69 0.96 -6.33
C GLY A 201 -1.55 1.64 -5.60
N PHE A 202 -1.87 2.20 -4.44
CA PHE A 202 -0.88 2.75 -3.51
C PHE A 202 -1.05 2.16 -2.12
N PHE A 203 0.06 1.78 -1.48
CA PHE A 203 0.09 1.45 -0.06
C PHE A 203 0.60 2.66 0.73
N PRO A 204 -0.21 3.29 1.60
CA PRO A 204 0.28 4.30 2.51
C PRO A 204 1.17 3.64 3.55
N THR A 205 2.35 4.21 3.80
CA THR A 205 3.27 3.77 4.85
C THR A 205 2.55 3.61 6.19
N GLU A 206 2.70 2.44 6.84
CA GLU A 206 1.97 2.06 8.07
C GLU A 206 0.44 2.19 7.96
N MET A 207 -0.10 2.07 6.74
CA MET A 207 -1.50 2.35 6.41
C MET A 207 -1.97 3.75 6.84
N ALA A 208 -1.05 4.69 7.03
CA ALA A 208 -1.34 6.06 7.41
C ALA A 208 -1.89 6.83 6.20
N PHE A 209 -3.20 6.75 6.03
CA PHE A 209 -3.96 7.48 5.02
C PHE A 209 -4.45 8.83 5.55
N SER A 210 -4.38 9.86 4.71
CA SER A 210 -5.01 11.16 4.93
C SER A 210 -5.59 11.66 3.61
N THR A 211 -6.72 12.36 3.65
CA THR A 211 -7.32 12.96 2.45
C THR A 211 -6.39 13.98 1.77
N GLU A 212 -5.45 14.56 2.53
CA GLU A 212 -4.45 15.50 2.03
C GLU A 212 -3.45 14.90 1.04
N MET A 213 -3.39 13.57 0.93
CA MET A 213 -2.51 12.92 -0.05
C MET A 213 -3.20 12.65 -1.39
N ILE A 214 -4.54 12.75 -1.47
CA ILE A 214 -5.32 12.26 -2.60
C ILE A 214 -4.94 13.00 -3.89
N ASP A 215 -4.81 14.32 -3.85
CA ASP A 215 -4.46 15.12 -5.03
C ASP A 215 -3.09 14.72 -5.60
N VAL A 216 -2.10 14.51 -4.73
CA VAL A 216 -0.79 14.02 -5.13
C VAL A 216 -0.87 12.62 -5.72
N LEU A 217 -1.61 11.71 -5.10
CA LEU A 217 -1.76 10.34 -5.61
C LEU A 217 -2.42 10.30 -6.98
N VAL A 218 -3.47 11.11 -7.19
CA VAL A 218 -4.17 11.23 -8.48
C VAL A 218 -3.26 11.87 -9.54
N ASP A 219 -2.58 12.98 -9.23
CA ASP A 219 -1.60 13.62 -10.11
C ASP A 219 -0.50 12.63 -10.53
N GLU A 220 -0.11 11.75 -9.60
CA GLU A 220 0.88 10.70 -9.82
C GLU A 220 0.29 9.42 -10.43
N GLY A 221 -0.97 9.41 -10.86
CA GLY A 221 -1.56 8.32 -11.66
C GLY A 221 -1.97 7.07 -10.86
N TYR A 222 -2.23 7.20 -9.57
CA TYR A 222 -2.85 6.17 -8.73
C TYR A 222 -4.38 6.35 -8.67
N ASP A 223 -5.11 5.23 -8.73
CA ASP A 223 -6.58 5.20 -8.76
C ASP A 223 -7.19 4.64 -7.46
N TRP A 224 -6.42 3.87 -6.69
CA TRP A 224 -6.89 3.27 -5.45
C TRP A 224 -5.80 3.18 -4.39
N VAL A 225 -6.21 3.10 -3.13
CA VAL A 225 -5.32 3.10 -1.97
C VAL A 225 -5.76 2.02 -0.97
N ILE A 226 -4.81 1.38 -0.31
CA ILE A 226 -5.08 0.42 0.76
C ILE A 226 -5.33 1.19 2.06
N VAL A 227 -6.43 0.88 2.73
CA VAL A 227 -6.78 1.45 4.05
C VAL A 227 -7.07 0.33 5.05
N PRO A 228 -6.87 0.54 6.37
CA PRO A 228 -7.27 -0.42 7.38
C PRO A 228 -8.78 -0.59 7.41
N SER A 229 -9.27 -1.83 7.53
CA SER A 229 -10.71 -2.12 7.74
C SER A 229 -11.26 -1.41 8.98
N HIS A 230 -10.40 -1.18 9.98
CA HIS A 230 -10.76 -0.46 11.20
C HIS A 230 -11.12 1.01 10.93
N HIS A 231 -10.49 1.67 9.96
CA HIS A 231 -10.84 3.04 9.58
C HIS A 231 -12.25 3.09 8.99
N LEU A 232 -12.64 2.10 8.20
CA LEU A 232 -13.99 1.98 7.65
C LEU A 232 -15.00 1.67 8.75
N SER A 233 -14.69 0.73 9.64
CA SER A 233 -15.58 0.34 10.74
C SER A 233 -15.91 1.52 11.68
N ARG A 234 -14.94 2.41 11.89
CA ARG A 234 -15.10 3.66 12.67
C ARG A 234 -16.04 4.68 12.04
N THR A 235 -16.40 4.52 10.77
CA THR A 235 -17.42 5.35 10.11
C THR A 235 -18.86 4.93 10.47
N CYS A 236 -19.06 3.78 11.10
CA CYS A 236 -20.39 3.34 11.52
C CYS A 236 -20.85 4.09 12.79
N PRO A 237 -22.06 4.67 12.84
CA PRO A 237 -22.61 5.25 14.06
C PRO A 237 -22.66 4.25 15.23
N THR A 238 -22.89 2.97 14.94
CA THR A 238 -22.95 1.87 15.91
C THR A 238 -21.58 1.39 16.41
N TYR A 239 -20.46 1.96 15.93
CA TYR A 239 -19.12 1.53 16.36
C TYR A 239 -18.95 1.58 17.89
N ASN A 240 -19.46 2.64 18.54
CA ASN A 240 -19.35 2.84 19.98
C ASN A 240 -20.34 1.97 20.80
N ASP A 241 -21.26 1.25 20.16
CA ASP A 241 -22.08 0.24 20.82
C ASP A 241 -21.28 -1.06 21.04
N HIS A 242 -20.17 -1.23 20.32
CA HIS A 242 -19.31 -2.42 20.34
C HIS A 242 -17.92 -2.13 20.90
N ALA A 243 -17.35 -0.98 20.57
CA ALA A 243 -16.08 -0.51 21.09
C ALA A 243 -16.31 0.49 22.22
N ASP A 244 -15.60 0.33 23.34
CA ASP A 244 -15.49 1.36 24.39
C ASP A 244 -14.11 2.03 24.30
N PRO A 245 -13.96 3.07 23.45
CA PRO A 245 -12.69 3.78 23.32
C PRO A 245 -12.42 4.76 24.48
N GLU A 246 -13.32 4.92 25.46
CA GLU A 246 -13.19 5.84 26.59
C GLU A 246 -12.80 5.13 27.92
N GLY A 247 -13.18 3.87 28.12
CA GLY A 247 -13.01 3.15 29.41
C GLY A 247 -11.65 2.49 29.65
N SER A 248 -10.98 1.99 28.62
CA SER A 248 -9.58 1.55 28.60
C SER A 248 -9.25 1.14 27.17
N PHE A 249 -8.07 1.47 26.65
CA PHE A 249 -7.67 1.25 25.26
C PHE A 249 -7.49 -0.24 24.88
N GLN A 250 -8.49 -1.10 25.14
CA GLN A 250 -8.60 -2.44 24.54
C GLN A 250 -8.49 -2.39 23.01
N ILE A 251 -8.60 -1.19 22.43
CA ILE A 251 -8.13 -0.79 21.11
C ILE A 251 -7.21 0.43 21.26
N LYS A 252 -6.03 0.41 20.64
CA LYS A 252 -5.01 1.48 20.72
C LYS A 252 -5.27 2.63 19.73
N SER A 253 -6.49 3.14 19.69
CA SER A 253 -6.90 4.28 18.85
C SER A 253 -7.81 5.24 19.60
N SER A 254 -7.80 6.52 19.23
CA SER A 254 -8.77 7.49 19.74
C SER A 254 -10.21 7.12 19.36
N PRO A 255 -11.22 7.56 20.13
CA PRO A 255 -12.62 7.50 19.70
C PRO A 255 -12.80 8.07 18.29
N PRO A 256 -13.70 7.52 17.46
CA PRO A 256 -14.02 8.12 16.17
C PRO A 256 -14.61 9.51 16.36
N ASN A 257 -14.30 10.42 15.44
CA ASN A 257 -14.96 11.72 15.39
C ASN A 257 -16.41 11.51 14.94
N ARG A 258 -17.38 12.07 15.69
CA ARG A 258 -18.81 11.93 15.40
C ARG A 258 -19.18 12.45 14.01
N ALA A 259 -18.46 13.45 13.49
CA ALA A 259 -18.70 13.99 12.15
C ALA A 259 -18.34 12.99 11.04
N ASP A 260 -17.47 12.02 11.31
CA ASP A 260 -17.01 11.01 10.35
C ASP A 260 -17.85 9.72 10.42
N GLN A 261 -18.81 9.64 11.37
CA GLN A 261 -19.72 8.50 11.52
C GLN A 261 -20.91 8.58 10.55
N LEU A 262 -20.61 8.57 9.26
CA LEU A 262 -21.58 8.70 8.16
C LEU A 262 -21.86 7.38 7.42
N GLY A 263 -21.24 6.30 7.88
CA GLY A 263 -21.39 4.95 7.35
C GLY A 263 -22.72 4.30 7.73
N PRO A 264 -22.91 3.01 7.40
CA PRO A 264 -24.08 2.26 7.80
C PRO A 264 -24.13 2.06 9.32
N SER A 265 -25.31 1.70 9.83
CA SER A 265 -25.54 1.35 11.24
C SER A 265 -25.81 -0.15 11.42
N PRO A 266 -24.82 -1.03 11.21
CA PRO A 266 -24.97 -2.47 11.38
C PRO A 266 -25.12 -2.84 12.87
N THR A 267 -26.01 -3.78 13.15
CA THR A 267 -26.25 -4.34 14.49
C THR A 267 -25.55 -5.68 14.73
N ASP A 268 -25.02 -6.30 13.67
CA ASP A 268 -24.35 -7.60 13.68
C ASP A 268 -23.07 -7.59 12.84
N GLY A 269 -22.37 -8.73 12.75
CA GLY A 269 -21.14 -8.86 11.95
C GLY A 269 -19.88 -8.24 12.55
N TRP A 270 -19.96 -7.76 13.80
CA TRP A 270 -18.84 -7.21 14.56
C TRP A 270 -17.98 -8.32 15.15
N TRP A 271 -16.67 -8.18 14.99
CA TRP A 271 -15.71 -9.08 15.62
C TRP A 271 -14.48 -8.30 16.10
N PHE A 272 -13.91 -8.78 17.20
CA PHE A 272 -12.70 -8.24 17.80
C PHE A 272 -11.50 -9.09 17.39
N GLY A 273 -10.45 -8.44 16.89
CA GLY A 273 -9.24 -9.11 16.47
C GLY A 273 -8.00 -8.40 16.95
N GLU A 274 -7.05 -9.13 17.53
CA GLU A 274 -5.72 -8.66 17.85
C GLU A 274 -4.67 -9.38 16.97
N PRO A 275 -4.16 -8.74 15.91
CA PRO A 275 -3.05 -9.29 15.13
C PRO A 275 -1.75 -9.16 15.93
N ASN A 276 -0.81 -10.07 15.72
CA ASN A 276 0.56 -9.94 16.20
C ASN A 276 1.31 -8.87 15.36
N PRO A 277 1.92 -7.81 15.94
CA PRO A 277 2.18 -7.59 17.37
C PRO A 277 1.23 -6.59 18.05
N GLY A 278 0.06 -7.08 18.48
CA GLY A 278 -0.76 -6.53 19.55
C GLY A 278 -1.50 -5.23 19.27
N GLN A 279 -2.14 -5.08 18.10
CA GLN A 279 -2.95 -3.89 17.77
C GLN A 279 -4.40 -4.28 17.52
N ALA A 280 -5.14 -4.47 18.62
CA ALA A 280 -6.51 -4.94 18.52
C ALA A 280 -7.47 -3.92 17.90
N ALA A 281 -8.46 -4.40 17.15
CA ALA A 281 -9.49 -3.59 16.52
C ALA A 281 -10.83 -4.33 16.44
N TRP A 282 -11.92 -3.57 16.61
CA TRP A 282 -13.27 -3.99 16.23
C TRP A 282 -13.48 -3.72 14.75
N ASN A 283 -13.88 -4.74 14.00
CA ASN A 283 -14.18 -4.64 12.58
C ASN A 283 -15.57 -5.19 12.28
N VAL A 284 -16.28 -4.57 11.33
CA VAL A 284 -17.59 -5.04 10.88
C VAL A 284 -17.53 -5.67 9.49
N SER A 285 -18.02 -6.90 9.40
CA SER A 285 -18.15 -7.66 8.15
C SER A 285 -19.60 -7.64 7.66
N PRO A 286 -19.85 -7.61 6.33
CA PRO A 286 -18.86 -7.53 5.25
C PRO A 286 -18.39 -6.11 4.94
N TYR A 287 -19.03 -5.08 5.52
CA TYR A 287 -18.83 -3.67 5.14
C TYR A 287 -17.36 -3.25 5.08
N ALA A 288 -16.56 -3.50 6.11
CA ALA A 288 -15.17 -3.05 6.17
C ALA A 288 -14.19 -3.89 5.32
N TYR A 289 -14.66 -4.99 4.70
CA TYR A 289 -13.89 -5.89 3.84
C TYR A 289 -14.27 -5.79 2.36
N GLN A 290 -15.18 -4.89 2.02
CA GLN A 290 -15.58 -4.61 0.65
C GLN A 290 -14.76 -3.46 0.05
N LEU A 291 -14.78 -3.35 -1.28
CA LEU A 291 -14.21 -2.20 -1.97
C LEU A 291 -15.09 -0.97 -1.75
N HIS A 292 -14.48 0.12 -1.30
CA HIS A 292 -15.15 1.40 -1.11
C HIS A 292 -14.77 2.38 -2.21
N ARG A 293 -15.78 2.97 -2.83
CA ARG A 293 -15.59 4.11 -3.74
C ARG A 293 -15.76 5.39 -2.94
N THR A 294 -14.85 6.33 -3.13
CA THR A 294 -14.92 7.65 -2.50
C THR A 294 -14.85 8.74 -3.56
N GLN A 295 -15.45 9.88 -3.26
CA GLN A 295 -15.29 11.10 -4.04
C GLN A 295 -14.49 12.09 -3.19
N TYR A 296 -13.35 12.52 -3.73
CA TYR A 296 -12.62 13.66 -3.18
C TYR A 296 -13.06 14.94 -3.90
N VAL A 297 -13.36 15.97 -3.13
CA VAL A 297 -13.65 17.32 -3.63
C VAL A 297 -12.58 18.22 -3.05
N ASP A 298 -11.80 18.85 -3.93
CA ASP A 298 -10.80 19.84 -3.51
C ASP A 298 -11.52 21.02 -2.82
N PRO A 299 -11.24 21.30 -1.54
CA PRO A 299 -11.90 22.37 -0.80
C PRO A 299 -11.61 23.76 -1.38
N ASP A 300 -10.51 23.93 -2.12
CA ASP A 300 -10.14 25.19 -2.78
C ASP A 300 -10.84 25.36 -4.15
N GLY A 301 -11.67 24.40 -4.56
CA GLY A 301 -12.50 24.48 -5.76
C GLY A 301 -11.78 24.24 -7.08
N TYR A 302 -10.52 23.77 -7.05
CA TYR A 302 -9.76 23.51 -8.27
C TYR A 302 -10.15 22.16 -8.90
N HIS A 303 -11.19 22.17 -9.74
CA HIS A 303 -11.49 21.05 -10.62
C HIS A 303 -10.41 20.90 -11.69
N LYS A 304 -9.40 20.06 -11.46
CA LYS A 304 -8.65 19.46 -12.56
C LYS A 304 -9.58 18.48 -13.26
N GLU A 305 -10.08 18.84 -14.44
CA GLU A 305 -10.80 17.93 -15.32
C GLU A 305 -9.87 16.77 -15.74
N HIS A 306 -9.82 15.70 -14.95
CA HIS A 306 -9.38 14.42 -15.48
C HIS A 306 -10.57 13.83 -16.23
N HIS A 307 -10.39 13.69 -17.54
CA HIS A 307 -11.37 13.13 -18.48
C HIS A 307 -12.10 11.93 -17.86
N ARG A 308 -13.38 12.13 -17.55
CA ARG A 308 -14.31 11.06 -17.23
C ARG A 308 -14.52 10.21 -18.49
N GLY A 309 -13.64 9.25 -18.72
CA GLY A 309 -13.98 8.08 -19.53
C GLY A 309 -15.05 7.30 -18.78
N SER A 310 -16.29 7.33 -19.27
CA SER A 310 -17.34 6.47 -18.73
C SER A 310 -16.93 5.01 -18.92
N LEU A 311 -16.65 4.30 -17.83
CA LEU A 311 -16.64 2.85 -17.84
C LEU A 311 -18.05 2.39 -17.49
N ARG A 312 -18.72 1.81 -18.49
CA ARG A 312 -19.83 0.87 -18.29
C ARG A 312 -19.28 -0.43 -17.70
#